data_AF-A0A0N4Z1L6-F1
#
_entry.id   AF-A0A0N4Z1L6-F1
#
_cell.length_a   1.000
_cell.length_b   1.000
_cell.length_c   1.000
_cell.angle_alpha   90.00
_cell.angle_beta   90.00
_cell.angle_gamma   90.00
#
_symmetry.space_group_name_H-M   'P 1'
#
loop_
_entity.id
_entity.type
_entity.pdbx_description
1 polymer ?
#
loop_
_entity_poly.entity_id
_entity_poly.type
_entity_poly.pdbx_seq_one_letter_code
_entity_poly.pdbx_strand_id
1 'polypeptide(L)'
;AIGDFLFNCDTAKFARESNRGKKNKVYFFEFKKNSTVNPWPQWMNPMHGYELEYIFGMPYRNSSLYDNTLLSNEKKYADKIMEFYGNFAKLGYPNSNWHPYKKANTTTFNSTNCALLDANLTKDNHELRYRNVITDKCKLLNEIAEKHFPRCVDCFSFLDYIYSWVSSVWYWGNPENIWNEISKNETFISFTNRTINFGTSFF
;
A
#
# COMPACT_ATOMS: atom_id res chain seq x y z
N ALA A 1 11.99 4.66 9.99
CA ALA A 1 10.91 5.35 10.74
C ALA A 1 9.75 5.70 9.80
N ILE A 2 10.03 6.37 8.68
CA ILE A 2 9.03 6.75 7.67
C ILE A 2 8.19 5.56 7.16
N GLY A 3 8.84 4.47 6.74
CA GLY A 3 8.11 3.28 6.24
C GLY A 3 7.16 2.66 7.27
N ASP A 4 7.51 2.72 8.56
CA ASP A 4 6.62 2.24 9.63
C ASP A 4 5.39 3.14 9.77
N PHE A 5 5.59 4.46 9.71
CA PHE A 5 4.53 5.45 9.90
C PHE A 5 3.56 5.54 8.73
N LEU A 6 4.04 5.35 7.49
CA LEU A 6 3.22 5.50 6.27
C LEU A 6 2.60 4.18 5.80
N PHE A 7 3.23 3.04 6.06
CA PHE A 7 2.82 1.76 5.46
C PHE A 7 2.66 0.66 6.52
N ASN A 8 3.74 0.29 7.21
CA ASN A 8 3.73 -0.97 7.97
C ASN A 8 2.72 -0.95 9.12
N CYS A 9 2.69 0.14 9.91
CA CYS A 9 1.86 0.22 11.11
C CYS A 9 0.39 0.39 10.82
N ASP A 10 0.06 1.20 9.82
CA ASP A 10 -1.31 1.37 9.36
C ASP A 10 -1.83 0.08 8.72
N THR A 11 -1.02 -0.59 7.90
CA THR A 11 -1.41 -1.86 7.27
C THR A 11 -1.61 -2.96 8.32
N ALA A 12 -0.75 -3.03 9.34
CA ALA A 12 -0.90 -3.97 10.44
C ALA A 12 -2.17 -3.68 11.28
N LYS A 13 -2.44 -2.40 11.56
CA LYS A 13 -3.67 -1.98 12.23
C LYS A 13 -4.90 -2.32 11.38
N PHE A 14 -4.87 -2.02 10.09
CA PHE A 14 -5.93 -2.39 9.15
C PHE A 14 -6.16 -3.89 9.13
N ALA A 15 -5.10 -4.71 9.05
CA ALA A 15 -5.23 -6.17 9.08
C ALA A 15 -5.91 -6.66 10.37
N ARG A 16 -5.58 -6.06 11.52
CA ARG A 16 -6.23 -6.32 12.81
C ARG A 16 -7.73 -5.99 12.77
N GLU A 17 -8.10 -4.81 12.26
CA GLU A 17 -9.49 -4.34 12.24
C GLU A 17 -10.33 -4.89 11.10
N SER A 18 -9.69 -5.36 10.03
CA SER A 18 -10.36 -6.00 8.91
C SER A 18 -11.10 -7.24 9.37
N ASN A 19 -12.20 -7.57 8.69
CA ASN A 19 -12.95 -8.81 8.91
C ASN A 19 -13.39 -9.05 10.37
N ARG A 20 -13.60 -8.00 11.18
CA ARG A 20 -14.23 -8.11 12.51
C ARG A 20 -15.58 -8.82 12.36
N GLY A 21 -15.74 -9.98 13.02
CA GLY A 21 -16.98 -10.77 12.97
C GLY A 21 -17.26 -11.51 11.65
N LYS A 22 -16.29 -11.61 10.73
CA LYS A 22 -16.46 -12.33 9.45
C LYS A 22 -15.78 -13.70 9.48
N LYS A 23 -16.21 -14.58 8.55
CA LYS A 23 -15.73 -15.96 8.37
C LYS A 23 -14.35 -16.10 7.70
N ASN A 24 -13.69 -15.00 7.34
CA ASN A 24 -12.46 -15.03 6.56
C ASN A 24 -11.21 -14.96 7.43
N LYS A 25 -10.20 -15.77 7.10
CA LYS A 25 -8.85 -15.67 7.70
C LYS A 25 -8.12 -14.48 7.08
N VAL A 26 -7.25 -13.86 7.87
CA VAL A 26 -6.33 -12.81 7.38
C VAL A 26 -4.90 -13.33 7.45
N TYR A 27 -4.16 -13.17 6.37
CA TYR A 27 -2.75 -13.51 6.25
C TYR A 27 -1.95 -12.23 6.07
N PHE A 28 -0.77 -12.18 6.69
CA PHE A 28 0.08 -10.99 6.68
C PHE A 28 1.53 -11.40 6.45
N PHE A 29 2.25 -10.63 5.63
CA PHE A 29 3.67 -10.87 5.35
C PHE A 29 4.48 -9.58 5.28
N GLU A 30 5.79 -9.73 5.39
CA GLU A 30 6.79 -8.72 5.08
C GLU A 30 7.72 -9.27 3.98
N PHE A 31 7.83 -8.54 2.88
CA PHE A 31 8.69 -8.88 1.77
C PHE A 31 10.12 -8.39 2.02
N LYS A 32 11.12 -9.29 1.89
CA LYS A 32 12.52 -9.02 2.23
C LYS A 32 13.53 -9.50 1.20
N LYS A 33 13.10 -10.03 0.06
CA LYS A 33 14.03 -10.39 -1.01
C LYS A 33 14.41 -9.14 -1.80
N ASN A 34 15.71 -8.87 -1.89
CA ASN A 34 16.22 -7.90 -2.85
C ASN A 34 16.33 -8.58 -4.23
N SER A 35 15.84 -7.90 -5.28
CA SER A 35 15.98 -8.40 -6.65
C SER A 35 17.41 -8.20 -7.13
N THR A 36 17.93 -9.17 -7.89
CA THR A 36 19.26 -9.06 -8.51
C THR A 36 19.33 -7.95 -9.56
N VAL A 37 18.18 -7.51 -10.09
CA VAL A 37 18.08 -6.40 -11.04
C VAL A 37 17.65 -5.09 -10.40
N ASN A 38 17.57 -5.04 -9.07
CA ASN A 38 17.21 -3.82 -8.37
C ASN A 38 18.32 -2.76 -8.56
N PRO A 39 18.03 -1.59 -9.19
CA PRO A 39 19.01 -0.54 -9.41
C PRO A 39 19.37 0.23 -8.13
N TRP A 40 18.59 0.08 -7.05
CA TRP A 40 18.81 0.82 -5.82
C TRP A 40 19.99 0.25 -5.00
N PRO A 41 20.73 1.10 -4.25
CA PRO A 41 21.77 0.65 -3.34
C PRO A 41 21.29 -0.42 -2.34
N GLN A 42 22.15 -1.40 -2.03
CA GLN A 42 21.80 -2.55 -1.19
C GLN A 42 21.24 -2.17 0.20
N TRP A 43 21.70 -1.05 0.79
CA TRP A 43 21.24 -0.60 2.11
C TRP A 43 19.74 -0.22 2.13
N MET A 44 19.17 0.11 0.96
CA MET A 44 17.77 0.50 0.84
C MET A 44 16.81 -0.67 0.94
N ASN A 45 17.31 -1.92 0.88
CA ASN A 45 16.47 -3.13 0.83
C ASN A 45 15.51 -3.08 -0.38
N PRO A 46 14.62 -4.08 -0.59
CA PRO A 46 13.53 -3.92 -1.57
C PRO A 46 12.71 -2.66 -1.26
N MET A 47 12.63 -1.78 -2.26
CA MET A 47 11.79 -0.59 -2.20
C MET A 47 10.31 -0.99 -2.31
N HIS A 48 9.43 -0.09 -1.86
CA HIS A 48 7.99 -0.30 -1.98
C HIS A 48 7.59 -0.61 -3.43
N GLY A 49 6.86 -1.71 -3.65
CA GLY A 49 6.38 -2.15 -4.96
C GLY A 49 7.29 -3.18 -5.65
N TYR A 50 8.50 -3.43 -5.16
CA TYR A 50 9.39 -4.45 -5.76
C TYR A 50 8.91 -5.89 -5.54
N GLU A 51 7.97 -6.12 -4.62
CA GLU A 51 7.28 -7.40 -4.51
C GLU A 51 6.46 -7.74 -5.78
N LEU A 52 5.97 -6.73 -6.49
CA LEU A 52 5.13 -6.89 -7.69
C LEU A 52 5.89 -7.59 -8.82
N GLU A 53 7.21 -7.39 -8.87
CA GLU A 53 8.11 -8.06 -9.82
C GLU A 53 7.92 -9.58 -9.78
N TYR A 54 7.85 -10.15 -8.58
CA TYR A 54 7.70 -11.59 -8.38
C TYR A 54 6.26 -12.06 -8.45
N ILE A 55 5.31 -11.25 -7.96
CA ILE A 55 3.88 -11.55 -8.02
C ILE A 55 3.41 -11.71 -9.48
N PHE A 56 3.97 -10.90 -10.38
CA PHE A 56 3.63 -10.91 -11.79
C PHE A 56 4.63 -11.66 -12.68
N GLY A 57 5.63 -12.34 -12.11
CA GLY A 57 6.54 -13.19 -12.86
C GLY A 57 7.47 -12.43 -13.83
N MET A 58 7.99 -11.28 -13.43
CA MET A 58 8.96 -10.50 -14.25
C MET A 58 10.21 -11.31 -14.68
N PRO A 59 10.79 -12.22 -13.88
CA PRO A 59 11.87 -13.10 -14.34
C PRO A 59 11.51 -13.97 -15.56
N TYR A 60 10.21 -14.21 -15.80
CA TYR A 60 9.71 -14.89 -16.99
C TYR A 60 9.43 -13.92 -18.13
N ARG A 61 8.83 -12.77 -17.84
CA ARG A 61 8.40 -11.79 -18.86
C ARG A 61 9.55 -11.04 -19.49
N ASN A 62 10.60 -10.76 -18.72
CA ASN A 62 11.76 -10.01 -19.20
C ASN A 62 13.05 -10.63 -18.63
N SER A 63 13.34 -11.86 -19.03
CA SER A 63 14.50 -12.61 -18.56
C SER A 63 15.83 -11.95 -18.91
N SER A 64 15.90 -11.13 -19.96
CA SER A 64 17.11 -10.42 -20.38
C SER A 64 17.61 -9.39 -19.37
N LEU A 65 16.78 -8.97 -18.40
CA LEU A 65 17.24 -8.08 -17.34
C LEU A 65 18.16 -8.76 -16.33
N TYR A 66 18.06 -10.09 -16.20
CA TYR A 66 18.75 -10.85 -15.15
C TYR A 66 20.00 -11.52 -15.70
N ASP A 67 21.01 -11.66 -14.86
CA ASP A 67 22.18 -12.48 -15.17
C ASP A 67 21.75 -13.95 -15.34
N ASN A 68 22.23 -14.60 -16.40
CA ASN A 68 21.95 -16.01 -16.72
C ASN A 68 22.25 -16.95 -15.54
N THR A 69 23.25 -16.64 -14.72
CA THR A 69 23.64 -17.44 -13.55
C THR A 69 22.65 -17.35 -12.39
N LEU A 70 21.90 -16.24 -12.30
CA LEU A 70 20.96 -15.96 -11.20
C LEU A 70 19.49 -16.10 -11.63
N LEU A 71 19.21 -16.01 -12.94
CA LEU A 71 17.88 -16.07 -13.52
C LEU A 71 17.07 -17.29 -13.05
N SER A 72 17.71 -18.46 -12.96
CA SER A 72 17.05 -19.69 -12.48
C SER A 72 16.53 -19.53 -11.04
N ASN A 73 17.32 -18.91 -10.16
CA ASN A 73 16.94 -18.66 -8.77
C ASN A 73 15.81 -17.62 -8.68
N GLU A 74 15.85 -16.59 -9.51
CA GLU A 74 14.79 -15.56 -9.58
C GLU A 74 13.47 -16.12 -10.09
N LYS A 75 13.52 -16.99 -11.11
CA LYS A 75 12.35 -17.74 -11.60
C LYS A 75 11.78 -18.67 -10.54
N LYS A 76 12.62 -19.47 -9.86
CA LYS A 76 12.19 -20.34 -8.75
C LYS A 76 11.53 -19.54 -7.63
N TYR A 77 12.03 -18.34 -7.35
CA TYR A 77 11.42 -17.47 -6.35
C TYR A 77 10.08 -16.89 -6.81
N ALA A 78 10.01 -16.39 -8.05
CA ALA A 78 8.76 -15.93 -8.65
C ALA A 78 7.68 -17.01 -8.63
N ASP A 79 8.02 -18.26 -8.99
CA ASP A 79 7.09 -19.39 -8.92
C ASP A 79 6.49 -19.55 -7.53
N LYS A 80 7.33 -19.47 -6.48
CA LYS A 80 6.87 -19.61 -5.10
C LYS A 80 5.92 -18.50 -4.67
N ILE A 81 6.21 -17.25 -5.06
CA ILE A 81 5.34 -16.11 -4.78
C ILE A 81 4.03 -16.22 -5.55
N MET A 82 4.09 -16.53 -6.85
CA MET A 82 2.89 -16.74 -7.68
C MET A 82 2.04 -17.89 -7.16
N GLU A 83 2.66 -18.97 -6.67
CA GLU A 83 1.97 -20.09 -6.01
C GLU A 83 1.19 -19.61 -4.77
N PHE A 84 1.81 -18.80 -3.90
CA PHE A 84 1.14 -18.25 -2.72
C PHE A 84 -0.07 -17.39 -3.07
N TYR A 85 0.06 -16.51 -4.07
CA TYR A 85 -1.05 -15.67 -4.52
C TYR A 85 -2.15 -16.49 -5.21
N GLY A 86 -1.77 -17.44 -6.07
CA GLY A 86 -2.70 -18.33 -6.75
C GLY A 86 -3.47 -19.23 -5.78
N ASN A 87 -2.79 -19.80 -4.79
CA ASN A 87 -3.42 -20.57 -3.72
C ASN A 87 -4.35 -19.71 -2.89
N PHE A 88 -3.96 -18.49 -2.54
CA PHE A 88 -4.84 -17.60 -1.79
C PHE A 88 -6.12 -17.26 -2.58
N ALA A 89 -5.99 -16.95 -3.87
CA ALA A 89 -7.13 -16.67 -4.74
C ALA A 89 -8.07 -17.88 -4.90
N LYS A 90 -7.51 -19.09 -5.03
CA LYS A 90 -8.27 -20.32 -5.27
C LYS A 90 -8.85 -20.95 -4.00
N LEU A 91 -8.09 -20.95 -2.91
CA LEU A 91 -8.34 -21.72 -1.69
C LEU A 91 -8.63 -20.84 -0.46
N GLY A 92 -8.34 -19.55 -0.52
CA GLY A 92 -8.47 -18.62 0.61
C GLY A 92 -7.30 -18.67 1.60
N TYR A 93 -6.21 -19.37 1.29
CA TYR A 93 -4.98 -19.39 2.07
C TYR A 93 -3.73 -19.57 1.18
N PRO A 94 -2.56 -18.98 1.50
CA PRO A 94 -1.40 -19.04 0.60
C PRO A 94 -0.67 -20.38 0.61
N ASN A 95 -0.60 -21.03 1.77
CA ASN A 95 0.04 -22.34 1.97
C ASN A 95 -0.56 -23.02 3.21
N SER A 96 -0.59 -24.36 3.25
CA SER A 96 -1.11 -25.13 4.39
C SER A 96 -0.37 -24.83 5.70
N ASN A 97 0.92 -24.56 5.63
CA ASN A 97 1.79 -24.32 6.79
C ASN A 97 1.88 -22.83 7.15
N TRP A 98 1.11 -21.97 6.45
CA TRP A 98 1.07 -20.55 6.74
C TRP A 98 0.09 -20.26 7.88
N HIS A 99 0.60 -19.78 9.01
CA HIS A 99 -0.20 -19.41 10.16
C HIS A 99 -0.95 -18.09 9.90
N PRO A 100 -2.28 -18.07 10.05
CA PRO A 100 -3.05 -16.85 9.83
C PRO A 100 -2.69 -15.80 10.89
N TYR A 101 -2.59 -14.55 10.45
CA TYR A 101 -2.49 -13.38 11.32
C TYR A 101 -3.77 -13.21 12.16
N LYS A 102 -4.91 -13.46 11.53
CA LYS A 102 -6.23 -13.49 12.18
C LYS A 102 -6.99 -14.75 11.76
N LYS A 103 -7.46 -15.52 12.73
CA LYS A 103 -8.28 -16.73 12.44
C LYS A 103 -9.69 -16.31 12.01
N ALA A 104 -10.41 -17.21 11.36
CA ALA A 104 -11.81 -17.00 11.01
C ALA A 104 -12.69 -16.91 12.26
N ASN A 105 -13.78 -16.14 12.20
CA ASN A 105 -14.78 -16.02 13.27
C ASN A 105 -14.23 -15.58 14.63
N THR A 106 -13.11 -14.86 14.65
CA THR A 106 -12.55 -14.32 15.89
C THR A 106 -12.18 -12.85 15.75
N THR A 107 -12.22 -12.15 16.88
CA THR A 107 -11.64 -10.82 17.05
C THR A 107 -10.16 -10.88 17.42
N THR A 108 -9.66 -12.04 17.86
CA THR A 108 -8.27 -12.26 18.24
C THR A 108 -7.36 -12.35 17.02
N PHE A 109 -6.24 -11.67 17.10
CA PHE A 109 -5.16 -11.67 16.12
C PHE A 109 -3.86 -12.06 16.82
N ASN A 110 -2.90 -12.58 16.07
CA ASN A 110 -1.56 -12.83 16.57
C ASN A 110 -0.56 -11.94 15.85
N SER A 111 -0.07 -10.92 16.55
CA SER A 111 0.89 -9.99 15.96
C SER A 111 2.23 -10.63 15.61
N THR A 112 2.54 -11.81 16.16
CA THR A 112 3.75 -12.57 15.84
C THR A 112 3.64 -13.38 14.55
N ASN A 113 2.45 -13.53 13.98
CA ASN A 113 2.21 -14.26 12.73
C ASN A 113 2.35 -13.37 11.48
N CYS A 114 3.40 -12.55 11.43
CA CYS A 114 3.81 -11.86 10.19
C CYS A 114 4.86 -12.70 9.47
N ALA A 115 4.50 -13.33 8.35
CA ALA A 115 5.39 -14.19 7.60
C ALA A 115 6.50 -13.40 6.89
N LEU A 116 7.72 -13.93 6.88
CA LEU A 116 8.86 -13.33 6.21
C LEU A 116 9.10 -13.98 4.85
N LEU A 117 8.95 -13.19 3.78
CA LEU A 117 9.28 -13.61 2.43
C LEU A 117 10.69 -13.11 2.09
N ASP A 118 11.70 -13.80 2.64
CA ASP A 118 13.11 -13.50 2.42
C ASP A 118 13.71 -14.33 1.26
N ALA A 119 14.98 -14.10 0.92
CA ALA A 119 15.64 -14.82 -0.18
C ALA A 119 15.81 -16.33 0.07
N ASN A 120 15.63 -16.83 1.30
CA ASN A 120 15.78 -18.24 1.63
C ASN A 120 14.51 -19.06 1.38
N LEU A 121 13.40 -18.42 0.98
CA LEU A 121 12.11 -19.06 0.77
C LEU A 121 12.16 -20.27 -0.18
N THR A 122 13.12 -20.28 -1.12
CA THR A 122 13.29 -21.34 -2.12
C THR A 122 14.36 -22.38 -1.77
N LYS A 123 14.99 -22.27 -0.59
CA LYS A 123 15.94 -23.28 -0.10
C LYS A 123 15.19 -24.53 0.33
N ASP A 124 15.85 -25.67 0.19
CA ASP A 124 15.29 -26.95 0.60
C ASP A 124 15.08 -26.96 2.12
N ASN A 125 13.97 -27.57 2.56
CA ASN A 125 13.55 -27.60 3.97
C ASN A 125 13.37 -26.22 4.63
N HIS A 126 13.15 -25.16 3.85
CA HIS A 126 12.86 -23.85 4.42
C HIS A 126 11.48 -23.81 5.09
N GLU A 127 11.47 -23.55 6.39
CA GLU A 127 10.26 -23.24 7.14
C GLU A 127 10.00 -21.73 7.14
N LEU A 128 8.73 -21.36 6.92
CA LEU A 128 8.31 -19.96 6.89
C LEU A 128 8.57 -19.32 8.26
N ARG A 129 9.41 -18.29 8.27
CA ARG A 129 9.74 -17.54 9.49
C ARG A 129 8.69 -16.49 9.75
N TYR A 130 8.52 -16.15 11.03
CA TYR A 130 7.58 -15.11 11.45
C TYR A 130 8.24 -14.08 12.35
N ARG A 131 7.66 -12.88 12.40
CA ARG A 131 8.06 -11.81 13.32
C ARG A 131 6.87 -11.11 13.95
N ASN A 132 7.13 -10.38 15.03
CA ASN A 132 6.15 -9.43 15.55
C ASN A 132 6.08 -8.18 14.66
N VAL A 133 4.87 -7.85 14.16
CA VAL A 133 4.61 -6.64 13.37
C VAL A 133 4.18 -5.45 14.24
N ILE A 134 3.41 -5.69 15.31
CA ILE A 134 2.97 -4.64 16.22
C ILE A 134 3.99 -4.47 17.34
N THR A 135 5.00 -3.66 17.06
CA THR A 135 6.02 -3.24 18.04
C THR A 135 5.52 -2.06 18.88
N ASP A 136 6.19 -1.74 19.99
CA ASP A 136 5.82 -0.57 20.81
C ASP A 136 5.99 0.75 20.05
N LYS A 137 6.98 0.82 19.17
CA LYS A 137 7.11 1.91 18.20
C LYS A 137 5.86 2.06 17.34
N CYS A 138 5.30 0.95 16.89
CA CYS A 138 4.11 0.94 16.04
C CYS A 138 2.86 1.43 16.77
N LYS A 139 2.72 1.03 18.04
CA LYS A 139 1.67 1.55 18.92
C LYS A 139 1.80 3.06 19.11
N LEU A 140 3.02 3.54 19.41
CA LEU A 140 3.29 4.96 19.58
C LEU A 140 3.00 5.77 18.31
N LEU A 141 3.45 5.30 17.14
CA LEU A 141 3.22 5.97 15.86
C LEU A 141 1.73 6.07 15.54
N ASN A 142 0.97 4.99 15.75
CA ASN A 142 -0.47 4.98 15.56
C ASN A 142 -1.19 5.90 16.55
N GLU A 143 -0.78 5.93 17.82
CA GLU A 143 -1.36 6.83 18.82
C GLU A 143 -1.15 8.31 18.46
N ILE A 144 0.07 8.67 18.05
CA ILE A 144 0.38 10.04 17.58
C ILE A 144 -0.46 10.36 16.35
N ALA A 145 -0.47 9.47 15.36
CA ALA A 145 -1.26 9.66 14.15
C ALA A 145 -2.76 9.86 14.41
N GLU A 146 -3.34 9.10 15.34
CA GLU A 146 -4.76 9.20 15.69
C GLU A 146 -5.11 10.49 16.45
N LYS A 147 -4.12 11.19 17.00
CA LYS A 147 -4.29 12.46 17.71
C LYS A 147 -4.06 13.69 16.83
N HIS A 148 -3.59 13.52 15.59
CA HIS A 148 -3.22 14.64 14.71
C HIS A 148 -3.84 14.54 13.32
N PHE A 149 -4.11 15.69 12.71
CA PHE A 149 -4.64 15.78 11.35
C PHE A 149 -3.64 15.14 10.37
N PRO A 150 -4.08 14.38 9.36
CA PRO A 150 -5.46 14.14 8.91
C PRO A 150 -6.14 12.88 9.46
N ARG A 151 -5.50 12.11 10.35
CA ARG A 151 -5.96 10.77 10.73
C ARG A 151 -6.82 10.72 11.99
N CYS A 152 -6.80 11.76 12.81
CA CYS A 152 -7.74 11.93 13.90
C CYS A 152 -9.18 12.04 13.37
N VAL A 153 -10.06 11.23 13.92
CA VAL A 153 -11.51 11.28 13.64
C VAL A 153 -12.13 12.53 14.27
N ASP A 154 -11.64 12.90 15.46
CA ASP A 154 -12.16 14.02 16.28
C ASP A 154 -11.13 15.16 16.47
N CYS A 155 -10.26 15.44 15.49
CA CYS A 155 -9.33 16.59 15.60
C CYS A 155 -10.00 17.94 15.46
N PHE A 156 -11.09 18.01 14.69
CA PHE A 156 -11.70 19.30 14.41
C PHE A 156 -12.34 19.76 15.71
N SER A 157 -11.65 20.68 16.41
CA SER A 157 -12.32 21.42 17.45
C SER A 157 -13.47 22.19 16.81
N PHE A 158 -14.50 22.51 17.57
CA PHE A 158 -15.56 23.43 17.13
C PHE A 158 -14.98 24.72 16.51
N LEU A 159 -13.81 25.17 17.00
CA LEU A 159 -13.10 26.32 16.47
C LEU A 159 -12.49 26.10 15.09
N ASP A 160 -12.08 24.88 14.72
CA ASP A 160 -11.56 24.58 13.38
C ASP A 160 -12.69 24.54 12.34
N TYR A 161 -13.86 24.01 12.73
CA TYR A 161 -15.08 24.09 11.92
C TYR A 161 -15.55 25.54 11.75
N ILE A 162 -15.59 26.30 12.84
CA ILE A 162 -15.90 27.74 12.78
C ILE A 162 -14.86 28.46 11.94
N TYR A 163 -13.56 28.22 12.11
CA TYR A 163 -12.53 28.92 11.35
C TYR A 163 -12.62 28.60 9.86
N SER A 164 -12.86 27.34 9.48
CA SER A 164 -13.11 26.95 8.08
C SER A 164 -14.38 27.61 7.52
N TRP A 165 -15.48 27.59 8.27
CA TRP A 165 -16.73 28.24 7.86
C TRP A 165 -16.59 29.76 7.77
N VAL A 166 -16.06 30.41 8.81
CA VAL A 166 -15.80 31.84 8.90
C VAL A 166 -14.83 32.28 7.81
N SER A 167 -13.70 31.60 7.62
CA SER A 167 -12.76 31.92 6.53
C SER A 167 -13.40 31.77 5.16
N SER A 168 -14.26 30.76 4.93
CA SER A 168 -15.02 30.64 3.69
C SER A 168 -16.04 31.77 3.51
N VAL A 169 -16.74 32.19 4.57
CA VAL A 169 -17.69 33.31 4.55
C VAL A 169 -16.99 34.65 4.36
N TRP A 170 -15.82 34.87 4.97
CA TRP A 170 -15.01 36.07 4.72
C TRP A 170 -14.44 36.08 3.30
N TYR A 171 -14.03 34.93 2.78
CA TYR A 171 -13.53 34.80 1.42
C TYR A 171 -14.61 35.10 0.39
N TRP A 172 -15.80 34.50 0.51
CA TRP A 172 -16.95 34.72 -0.37
C TRP A 172 -17.75 35.99 -0.04
N GLY A 173 -17.56 36.56 1.15
CA GLY A 173 -18.21 37.80 1.57
C GLY A 173 -17.49 39.05 1.07
N ASN A 174 -16.25 38.92 0.60
CA ASN A 174 -15.53 39.99 -0.08
C ASN A 174 -15.91 40.00 -1.58
N PRO A 175 -16.57 41.06 -2.08
CA PRO A 175 -16.99 41.16 -3.48
C PRO A 175 -15.81 41.00 -4.45
N GLU A 176 -14.61 41.47 -4.11
CA GLU A 176 -13.43 41.36 -4.98
C GLU A 176 -13.02 39.92 -5.24
N ASN A 177 -13.14 39.04 -4.24
CA ASN A 177 -12.82 37.62 -4.39
C ASN A 177 -13.85 36.91 -5.29
N ILE A 178 -15.13 37.28 -5.17
CA ILE A 178 -16.19 36.80 -6.05
C ILE A 178 -15.92 37.24 -7.49
N TRP A 179 -15.62 38.52 -7.70
CA TRP A 179 -15.30 39.07 -9.02
C TRP A 179 -14.02 38.45 -9.62
N ASN A 180 -13.02 38.13 -8.81
CA ASN A 180 -11.82 37.42 -9.25
C ASN A 180 -12.10 35.98 -9.69
N GLU A 181 -13.04 35.27 -9.05
CA GLU A 181 -13.47 33.94 -9.52
C GLU A 181 -14.36 34.01 -10.77
N ILE A 182 -15.26 35.00 -10.85
CA ILE A 182 -16.10 35.22 -12.05
C ILE A 182 -15.23 35.58 -13.26
N SER A 183 -14.25 36.47 -13.10
CA SER A 183 -13.34 36.89 -14.19
C SER A 183 -12.38 35.78 -14.65
N LYS A 184 -11.97 34.86 -13.76
CA LYS A 184 -11.23 33.64 -14.15
C LYS A 184 -12.09 32.68 -14.99
N ASN A 185 -13.40 32.57 -14.70
CA ASN A 185 -14.30 31.76 -15.52
C ASN A 185 -14.63 32.42 -16.87
N GLU A 186 -14.71 33.75 -16.94
CA GLU A 186 -14.90 34.47 -18.21
C GLU A 186 -13.69 34.34 -19.14
N THR A 187 -12.46 34.30 -18.60
CA THR A 187 -11.26 34.03 -19.40
C THR A 187 -11.25 32.59 -19.97
N PHE A 188 -11.80 31.60 -19.27
CA PHE A 188 -11.95 30.22 -19.76
C PHE A 188 -13.04 30.07 -20.85
N ILE A 189 -14.12 30.84 -20.76
CA ILE A 189 -15.20 30.86 -21.79
C ILE A 189 -14.75 31.56 -23.08
N SER A 190 -13.79 32.49 -23.01
CA SER A 190 -13.24 33.15 -24.21
C SER A 190 -12.31 32.26 -25.05
N PHE A 191 -11.69 31.23 -24.45
CA PHE A 191 -10.76 30.32 -25.13
C PHE A 191 -11.44 29.15 -25.86
N THR A 192 -12.71 28.86 -25.56
CA THR A 192 -13.44 27.73 -26.16
C THR A 192 -14.23 28.07 -27.43
N ASN A 193 -14.27 29.36 -27.83
CA ASN A 193 -15.08 29.83 -28.96
C ASN A 193 -14.31 30.32 -30.21
N ARG A 194 -13.03 29.93 -30.40
CA ARG A 194 -12.36 30.08 -31.71
C ARG A 194 -11.68 28.79 -32.15
N THR A 195 -11.97 28.41 -33.41
CA THR A 195 -11.32 27.40 -34.30
C THR A 195 -11.54 25.92 -33.93
N ILE A 196 -12.54 25.24 -34.51
CA ILE A 196 -12.62 24.58 -35.85
C ILE A 196 -11.86 23.23 -35.94
N ASN A 197 -12.66 22.18 -36.21
CA ASN A 197 -12.39 20.91 -36.92
C ASN A 197 -11.02 20.25 -36.84
N PHE A 198 -11.00 18.96 -36.48
CA PHE A 198 -10.96 17.83 -37.44
C PHE A 198 -10.83 16.50 -36.68
N GLY A 199 -11.43 15.44 -37.23
CA GLY A 199 -10.79 14.12 -37.20
C GLY A 199 -11.23 13.15 -36.12
N THR A 200 -12.19 12.31 -36.50
CA THR A 200 -12.39 10.96 -35.99
C THR A 200 -11.12 10.10 -36.07
N SER A 201 -10.99 9.19 -35.10
CA SER A 201 -10.55 7.79 -35.25
C SER A 201 -9.20 7.35 -34.64
N PHE A 202 -9.29 6.12 -34.11
CA PHE A 202 -8.28 5.09 -33.83
C PHE A 202 -7.74 4.95 -32.39
N PHE A 203 -8.17 3.81 -31.80
CA PHE A 203 -7.53 2.87 -30.85
C PHE A 203 -6.77 3.38 -29.63
#